data_AF-A0A7X7SLU0-F1
#
_entry.id   AF-A0A7X7SLU0-F1
#
_cell.length_a   1.000
_cell.length_b   1.000
_cell.length_c   1.000
_cell.angle_alpha   90.00
_cell.angle_beta   90.00
_cell.angle_gamma   90.00
#
_symmetry.space_group_name_H-M   'P 1'
#
loop_
_entity.id
_entity.type
_entity.pdbx_description
1 polymer ?
#
loop_
_entity_poly.entity_id
_entity_poly.type
_entity_poly.pdbx_seq_one_letter_code
_entity_poly.pdbx_strand_id
1 'polypeptide(L)' 'MAARKQYPLRIDPALWAELEAWAADELRSVNGQIEYLLRQAVIRRRGGRRESPVAMSEDAEGKDS' A
#
# COMPACT_ATOMS: atom_id res chain seq x y z
N MET A 1 -15.24 3.21 2.15
CA MET A 1 -13.83 2.78 2.26
C MET A 1 -13.57 1.82 1.11
N ALA A 2 -12.71 2.18 0.15
CA ALA A 2 -12.37 1.29 -0.96
C ALA A 2 -11.88 -0.07 -0.42
N ALA A 3 -12.30 -1.17 -1.04
CA ALA A 3 -11.89 -2.51 -0.64
C ALA A 3 -10.37 -2.64 -0.78
N ARG A 4 -9.66 -2.85 0.34
CA ARG A 4 -8.22 -3.11 0.31
C ARG A 4 -7.98 -4.55 -0.10
N LYS A 5 -7.11 -4.78 -1.08
CA LYS A 5 -6.66 -6.12 -1.44
C LYS A 5 -5.87 -6.73 -0.28
N GLN A 6 -6.37 -7.84 0.27
CA GLN A 6 -5.65 -8.61 1.29
C GLN A 6 -4.72 -9.62 0.58
N TYR A 7 -3.44 -9.63 0.96
CA TYR A 7 -2.45 -10.53 0.39
C TYR A 7 -1.48 -10.99 1.49
N PRO A 8 -1.18 -12.30 1.60
CA PRO A 8 -0.19 -12.79 2.55
C PRO A 8 1.22 -12.34 2.12
N LEU A 9 1.81 -11.43 2.89
CA LEU A 9 3.18 -10.97 2.65
C LEU A 9 4.17 -11.88 3.38
N ARG A 10 5.12 -12.45 2.64
CA ARG A 10 6.29 -13.12 3.24
C ARG A 10 7.38 -12.07 3.41
N ILE A 11 7.79 -11.84 4.65
CA ILE A 11 8.79 -10.85 5.01
C ILE A 11 9.81 -11.48 5.97
N ASP A 12 11.06 -11.05 5.85
CA ASP A 12 12.09 -11.42 6.80
C ASP A 12 11.73 -10.89 8.21
N PRO A 13 11.85 -11.71 9.29
CA PRO A 13 11.48 -11.27 10.64
C PRO A 13 12.28 -10.08 11.17
N ALA A 14 13.57 -9.95 10.81
CA ALA A 14 14.38 -8.82 11.24
C ALA A 14 13.91 -7.54 10.55
N LEU A 15 13.59 -7.61 9.26
CA LEU A 15 12.99 -6.48 8.55
C LEU A 15 11.62 -6.10 9.14
N TRP A 16 10.82 -7.07 9.56
CA TRP A 16 9.53 -6.79 10.21
C TRP A 16 9.72 -6.00 11.51
N ALA A 17 10.67 -6.40 12.36
CA ALA A 17 10.95 -5.69 13.61
C ALA A 17 11.37 -4.23 13.39
N GLU A 18 12.20 -3.97 12.38
CA GLU A 18 12.60 -2.60 11.99
C GLU A 18 11.40 -1.77 11.50
N LEU A 19 10.49 -2.38 10.73
CA LEU A 19 9.27 -1.71 10.28
C LEU A 19 8.30 -1.42 11.43
N GLU A 20 8.20 -2.30 12.42
CA GLU A 20 7.41 -2.08 13.64
C GLU A 20 7.94 -0.91 14.46
N ALA A 21 9.26 -0.88 14.71
CA ALA A 21 9.91 0.21 15.43
C ALA A 21 9.70 1.56 14.71
N TRP A 22 9.93 1.60 13.39
CA TRP A 22 9.73 2.81 12.61
C TRP A 22 8.26 3.26 12.59
N ALA A 23 7.31 2.32 12.48
CA ALA A 23 5.89 2.67 12.56
C ALA A 23 5.52 3.26 13.93
N ALA A 24 6.10 2.73 15.02
CA ALA A 24 5.89 3.26 16.37
C ALA A 24 6.46 4.68 16.52
N ASP A 25 7.65 4.94 15.98
CA ASP A 25 8.28 6.27 16.00
C ASP A 25 7.44 7.32 15.25
N GLU A 26 6.76 6.93 14.17
CA GLU A 26 5.84 7.79 13.41
C GLU A 26 4.40 7.81 13.94
N LEU A 27 4.11 7.15 15.07
CA LEU A 27 2.75 6.99 15.63
C LEU A 27 1.74 6.44 14.60
N ARG A 28 2.20 5.48 13.78
CA ARG A 28 1.42 4.87 12.70
C ARG A 28 1.22 3.37 12.94
N SER A 29 0.15 2.82 12.36
CA SER A 29 0.06 1.36 12.24
C SER A 29 1.12 0.81 11.28
N VAL A 30 1.61 -0.40 11.55
CA VAL A 30 2.58 -1.09 10.69
C VAL A 30 2.07 -1.23 9.25
N ASN A 31 0.79 -1.59 9.08
CA ASN A 31 0.17 -1.66 7.75
C ASN A 31 0.15 -0.30 7.05
N GLY A 32 -0.11 0.79 7.77
CA GLY A 32 -0.04 2.14 7.23
C GLY A 32 1.39 2.51 6.82
N GLN A 33 2.39 2.05 7.56
CA GLN A 33 3.80 2.31 7.27
C GLN A 33 4.22 1.57 6.00
N ILE A 34 3.87 0.29 5.89
CA ILE A 34 4.11 -0.52 4.70
C ILE A 34 3.45 0.11 3.47
N GLU A 35 2.18 0.53 3.58
CA GLU A 35 1.49 1.19 2.47
C GLU A 35 2.21 2.48 2.03
N TYR A 36 2.63 3.31 2.98
CA TYR A 36 3.38 4.52 2.70
C TYR A 36 4.69 4.23 1.96
N LEU A 37 5.48 3.27 2.46
CA LEU A 37 6.77 2.90 1.87
C LEU A 37 6.61 2.33 0.46
N LEU A 38 5.62 1.46 0.24
CA LEU A 38 5.33 0.90 -1.07
C LEU A 38 4.91 2.00 -2.07
N ARG A 39 4.07 2.96 -1.64
CA ARG A 39 3.72 4.13 -2.48
C ARG A 39 4.95 4.95 -2.85
N GLN A 40 5.82 5.24 -1.88
CA GLN A 40 7.06 5.97 -2.15
C GLN A 40 7.97 5.19 -3.11
N ALA A 41 8.13 3.88 -2.93
CA ALA A 41 8.95 3.04 -3.79
C ALA A 41 8.43 3.05 -5.24
N VAL A 42 7.12 2.95 -5.46
CA VAL A 42 6.51 3.02 -6.79
C VAL A 42 6.70 4.41 -7.43
N ILE A 43 6.50 5.49 -6.67
CA ILE A 43 6.71 6.87 -7.16
C ILE A 43 8.17 7.07 -7.58
N ARG A 44 9.12 6.65 -6.74
CA ARG A 44 10.56 6.72 -7.06
C ARG A 44 10.89 5.93 -8.32
N ARG A 45 10.36 4.70 -8.44
CA ARG A 45 10.54 3.86 -9.64
C ARG A 45 10.00 4.51 -10.91
N ARG A 46 8.91 5.28 -10.81
CA ARG A 46 8.29 5.99 -11.95
C ARG A 46 8.94 7.35 -12.28
N GLY A 47 10.05 7.70 -11.62
CA GLY A 47 10.75 8.96 -11.86
C GLY A 47 10.10 10.18 -11.19
N GLY A 48 9.48 9.99 -10.02
CA GLY A 48 8.96 11.09 -9.20
C GLY A 48 7.60 11.66 -9.63
N ARG A 49 7.01 11.14 -10.70
CA ARG A 49 5.66 11.53 -11.10
C ARG A 49 4.64 10.93 -10.12
N ARG A 50 4.03 11.78 -9.30
CA ARG A 50 2.82 11.41 -8.56
C ARG A 50 1.72 11.21 -9.60
N GLU A 51 1.20 10.00 -9.71
CA GLU A 51 -0.09 9.80 -10.35
C GLU A 51 -1.09 10.56 -9.47
N SER A 52 -1.75 11.60 -10.03
CA SER A 52 -3.04 12.05 -9.48
C SER A 52 -3.91 10.82 -9.32
N PRO A 53 -4.76 10.73 -8.29
CA PRO A 53 -5.64 9.58 -8.10
C PRO A 53 -6.55 9.48 -9.33
N VAL A 54 -6.11 8.72 -10.33
CA VAL A 54 -6.90 8.38 -11.50
C VAL A 54 -8.07 7.61 -10.94
N ALA A 55 -9.26 8.15 -11.21
CA ALA A 55 -10.54 7.54 -10.95
C ALA A 55 -10.44 6.06 -11.34
N MET A 56 -10.61 5.18 -10.35
CA MET A 56 -10.85 3.78 -10.63
C MET A 56 -12.26 3.72 -11.22
N SER A 57 -12.33 3.75 -12.54
CA SER A 57 -13.49 3.40 -13.34
C SER A 57 -13.95 2.00 -12.94
N GLU A 58 -15.11 1.91 -12.28
CA GLU A 58 -15.89 0.68 -12.20
C GLU A 58 -16.58 0.45 -13.54
N ASP A 59 -15.80 0.01 -14.53
CA ASP A 59 -16.36 -0.79 -15.63
C ASP A 59 -16.40 -2.24 -15.14
N ALA A 60 -17.53 -2.61 -14.54
CA ALA A 60 -17.97 -3.99 -14.40
C ALA A 60 -19.51 -4.01 -14.36
N GLU A 61 -20.11 -3.65 -15.50
CA GLU A 61 -21.52 -3.85 -15.79
C GLU A 61 -21.88 -5.35 -15.82
N GLY A 62 -22.96 -5.67 -15.11
CA GLY A 62 -23.99 -6.69 -15.34
C GLY A 62 -23.71 -7.99 -16.13
N LYS A 63 -23.91 -9.12 -15.43
CA LYS A 63 -24.54 -10.42 -15.81
C LYS A 63 -23.99 -11.46 -14.83
N ASP A 64 -24.76 -12.31 -14.17
CA ASP A 64 -25.98 -13.01 -14.53
C ASP A 64 -26.55 -13.63 -13.23
N SER A 65 -27.88 -13.66 -13.14
CA SER A 65 -28.77 -14.56 -12.37
C SER A 65 -28.47 -14.92 -10.92
#